data_AF-A0AAN0KPC6-F1
#
_entry.id   AF-A0AAN0KPC6-F1
#
_cell.length_a   1.000
_cell.length_b   1.000
_cell.length_c   1.000
_cell.angle_alpha   90.00
_cell.angle_beta   90.00
_cell.angle_gamma   90.00
#
_symmetry.space_group_name_H-M   'P 1'
#
loop_
_entity.id
_entity.type
_entity.pdbx_description
1 polymer ?
#
loop_
_entity_poly.entity_id
_entity_poly.type
_entity_poly.pdbx_seq_one_letter_code
_entity_poly.pdbx_strand_id
1 'polypeptide(L)'
;MSPLEHLASLLRVGTDEGSRELAVSSAIDAVLVQIRDSAKGSARQPPSEEQQLDAVRRFWQSQEVASFRDAYLLSGGLCLPHKQDGPCVLEDRHRLEAVLDGVDSWTSKRPSAFRRCYWGLAKSYFTYDVFDGKAPATARNNWKLLRDYLHDKNGDIKDKQINPDWVATAIGNRQLFGEDPCAPYISQLLQGDTSAIDHLCKELGIDKASWFLRELVLGQIRGATQLSDSQFKGLLPRMLELLANNDVLRDRGLVMLLDRYVKISGMHLQQNLRDWSVLWWGNPWLPSNETRWGGVVPEARSMVSDWLKLEFIETFFTKLAEDGLGDRRRLEFWTRYVKAIDHIEFALGSTARSAQNQDFVALRKKMNGLICNLEASTSNNAFIMRMGNLVAVEFSDMGALYGYDARMSVPFDTSKPLRLDRYYSNSLKQKDRSILWFPHRDGINGWARWEHMFEAKLHEEFGIQPLAGMTPVTRPVAVPPPVRPGGTPTRGQPGGSGAAVDFPQHYNRFALNKLAHRLGLRIEDRTPKGGSLWVLADNSNQQVSETLSSWGFQYKAGKGWWK
;
A
#
# COMPACT_ATOMS: atom_id res chain seq x y z
N MET A 1 85.09 -34.57 16.00
CA MET A 1 83.98 -34.83 15.06
C MET A 1 84.57 -35.30 13.75
N SER A 2 84.08 -36.40 13.20
CA SER A 2 84.59 -36.91 11.92
C SER A 2 84.12 -36.00 10.77
N PRO A 3 84.87 -35.87 9.67
CA PRO A 3 84.47 -35.07 8.50
C PRO A 3 83.09 -35.47 7.93
N LEU A 4 82.72 -36.73 8.12
CA LEU A 4 81.45 -37.30 7.65
C LEU A 4 80.26 -36.83 8.51
N GLU A 5 80.46 -36.64 9.81
CA GLU A 5 79.45 -36.08 10.71
C GLU A 5 79.21 -34.59 10.44
N HIS A 6 80.27 -33.86 10.06
CA HIS A 6 80.17 -32.46 9.70
C HIS A 6 79.45 -32.26 8.35
N LEU A 7 79.75 -33.09 7.36
CA LEU A 7 79.04 -33.07 6.08
C LEU A 7 77.55 -33.45 6.26
N ALA A 8 77.27 -34.46 7.10
CA ALA A 8 75.90 -34.84 7.42
C ALA A 8 75.15 -33.72 8.15
N SER A 9 75.79 -32.95 9.05
CA SER A 9 75.14 -31.83 9.73
C SER A 9 74.85 -30.67 8.77
N LEU A 10 75.72 -30.41 7.80
CA LEU A 10 75.51 -29.35 6.80
C LEU A 10 74.40 -29.71 5.81
N LEU A 11 74.34 -30.97 5.37
CA LEU A 11 73.32 -31.43 4.44
C LEU A 11 71.93 -31.50 5.07
N ARG A 12 71.83 -31.80 6.37
CA ARG A 12 70.55 -31.89 7.10
C ARG A 12 69.77 -30.57 7.09
N VAL A 13 70.47 -29.44 7.17
CA VAL A 13 69.86 -28.11 7.12
C VAL A 13 69.24 -27.84 5.73
N GLY A 14 69.93 -28.24 4.67
CA GLY A 14 69.42 -28.07 3.29
C GLY A 14 68.24 -28.97 2.96
N THR A 15 68.21 -30.21 3.47
CA THR A 15 67.06 -31.12 3.30
C THR A 15 65.85 -30.70 4.14
N ASP A 16 66.05 -30.10 5.32
CA ASP A 16 64.96 -29.57 6.16
C ASP A 16 64.36 -28.26 5.58
N GLU A 17 65.11 -27.48 4.81
CA GLU A 17 64.59 -26.30 4.10
C GLU A 17 63.84 -26.67 2.81
N GLY A 18 64.33 -27.64 2.05
CA GLY A 18 63.69 -28.11 0.80
C GLY A 18 62.41 -28.95 1.01
N SER A 19 62.15 -29.41 2.23
CA SER A 19 60.97 -30.20 2.60
C SER A 19 59.84 -29.39 3.25
N ARG A 20 60.01 -28.07 3.42
CA ARG A 20 58.94 -27.18 3.86
C ARG A 20 57.97 -26.94 2.72
N GLU A 21 56.69 -27.27 2.92
CA GLU A 21 55.62 -26.90 1.99
C GLU A 21 55.69 -25.39 1.71
N LEU A 22 55.76 -25.03 0.43
CA LEU A 22 55.65 -23.64 -0.01
C LEU A 22 54.36 -23.07 0.56
N ALA A 23 54.47 -22.10 1.47
CA ALA A 23 53.33 -21.45 2.08
C ALA A 23 52.43 -20.89 0.97
N VAL A 24 51.22 -21.43 0.84
CA VAL A 24 50.20 -20.92 -0.10
C VAL A 24 49.78 -19.55 0.43
N SER A 25 50.44 -18.52 -0.08
CA SER A 25 50.19 -17.14 0.31
C SER A 25 48.98 -16.60 -0.44
N SER A 26 47.86 -16.47 0.26
CA SER A 26 46.68 -15.75 -0.23
C SER A 26 46.94 -14.26 -0.43
N ALA A 27 48.14 -13.74 -0.14
CA ALA A 27 48.51 -12.35 -0.39
C ALA A 27 48.49 -12.02 -1.87
N ILE A 28 48.89 -12.95 -2.75
CA ILE A 28 48.80 -12.74 -4.21
C ILE A 28 47.34 -12.71 -4.63
N ASP A 29 46.50 -13.61 -4.10
CA ASP A 29 45.06 -13.60 -4.37
C ASP A 29 44.38 -12.34 -3.85
N ALA A 30 44.77 -11.85 -2.66
CA ALA A 30 44.29 -10.60 -2.09
C ALA A 30 44.72 -9.40 -2.93
N VAL A 31 45.96 -9.36 -3.41
CA VAL A 31 46.45 -8.32 -4.33
C VAL A 31 45.75 -8.43 -5.68
N LEU A 32 45.49 -9.63 -6.20
CA LEU A 32 44.72 -9.83 -7.43
C LEU A 32 43.26 -9.40 -7.25
N VAL A 33 42.64 -9.66 -6.11
CA VAL A 33 41.31 -9.14 -5.76
C VAL A 33 41.35 -7.62 -5.66
N GLN A 34 42.36 -7.05 -5.03
CA GLN A 34 42.50 -5.59 -4.87
C GLN A 34 42.78 -4.88 -6.21
N ILE A 35 43.61 -5.48 -7.07
CA ILE A 35 43.85 -5.03 -8.46
C ILE A 35 42.58 -5.21 -9.27
N ARG A 36 41.86 -6.31 -9.10
CA ARG A 36 40.58 -6.57 -9.78
C ARG A 36 39.51 -5.60 -9.31
N ASP A 37 39.43 -5.23 -8.04
CA ASP A 37 38.50 -4.24 -7.51
C ASP A 37 38.89 -2.82 -7.95
N SER A 38 40.19 -2.55 -8.07
CA SER A 38 40.72 -1.31 -8.64
C SER A 38 40.49 -1.21 -10.15
N ALA A 39 40.55 -2.33 -10.88
CA ALA A 39 40.36 -2.44 -12.33
C ALA A 39 38.88 -2.55 -12.73
N LYS A 40 38.05 -3.19 -11.89
CA LYS A 40 36.57 -3.16 -11.94
C LYS A 40 36.02 -1.76 -11.75
N GLY A 41 36.87 -0.80 -11.35
CA GLY A 41 36.46 0.57 -11.11
C GLY A 41 35.49 0.62 -9.96
N SER A 42 35.90 0.15 -8.77
CA SER A 42 35.25 0.56 -7.52
C SER A 42 35.01 2.06 -7.62
N ALA A 43 33.74 2.47 -7.56
CA ALA A 43 33.27 3.80 -7.87
C ALA A 43 34.25 4.85 -7.33
N ARG A 44 35.09 5.42 -8.21
CA ARG A 44 35.90 6.57 -7.83
C ARG A 44 34.91 7.59 -7.30
N GLN A 45 35.11 8.03 -6.06
CA GLN A 45 34.18 8.95 -5.41
C GLN A 45 33.81 10.05 -6.41
N PRO A 46 32.51 10.24 -6.68
CA PRO A 46 32.08 11.34 -7.53
C PRO A 46 32.71 12.63 -7.00
N PRO A 47 33.06 13.58 -7.88
CA PRO A 47 33.57 14.87 -7.44
C PRO A 47 32.60 15.47 -6.44
N SER A 48 33.11 16.14 -5.40
CA SER A 48 32.24 16.71 -4.38
C SER A 48 31.28 17.71 -5.00
N GLU A 49 30.09 17.84 -4.43
CA GLU A 49 29.09 18.78 -4.91
C GLU A 49 29.63 20.22 -4.92
N GLU A 50 30.45 20.59 -3.92
CA GLU A 50 31.16 21.88 -3.89
C GLU A 50 32.05 22.11 -5.10
N GLN A 51 32.84 21.10 -5.50
CA GLN A 51 33.70 21.21 -6.69
C GLN A 51 32.88 21.35 -7.98
N GLN A 52 31.75 20.64 -8.06
CA GLN A 52 30.84 20.76 -9.18
C GLN A 52 30.21 22.16 -9.21
N LEU A 53 29.75 22.66 -8.07
CA LEU A 53 29.15 23.98 -7.92
C LEU A 53 30.13 25.11 -8.28
N ASP A 54 31.39 25.01 -7.87
CA ASP A 54 32.43 25.98 -8.24
C ASP A 54 32.74 25.95 -9.74
N ALA A 55 32.72 24.78 -10.37
CA ALA A 55 32.84 24.67 -11.82
C ALA A 55 31.62 25.29 -12.53
N VAL A 56 30.40 25.01 -12.05
CA VAL A 56 29.16 25.59 -12.58
C VAL A 56 29.19 27.11 -12.48
N ARG A 57 29.61 27.68 -11.34
CA ARG A 57 29.71 29.14 -11.14
C ARG A 57 30.70 29.79 -12.10
N ARG A 58 31.88 29.19 -12.29
CA ARG A 58 32.89 29.68 -13.27
C ARG A 58 32.34 29.62 -14.69
N PHE A 59 31.80 28.47 -15.08
CA PHE A 59 31.20 28.25 -16.39
C PHE A 59 30.01 29.19 -16.66
N TRP A 60 29.23 29.53 -15.62
CA TRP A 60 28.09 30.44 -15.78
C TRP A 60 28.49 31.80 -16.34
N GLN A 61 29.69 32.26 -16.00
CA GLN A 61 30.28 33.52 -16.43
C GLN A 61 31.03 33.39 -17.76
N SER A 62 31.91 32.39 -17.90
CA SER A 62 32.76 32.24 -19.08
C SER A 62 32.08 31.57 -20.28
N GLN A 63 31.15 30.65 -20.01
CA GLN A 63 30.57 29.71 -20.99
C GLN A 63 31.62 28.83 -21.71
N GLU A 64 32.82 28.70 -21.13
CA GLU A 64 33.93 27.94 -21.71
C GLU A 64 34.21 26.66 -20.93
N VAL A 65 34.33 25.54 -21.65
CA VAL A 65 34.78 24.25 -21.11
C VAL A 65 36.26 24.07 -21.43
N ALA A 66 37.13 24.70 -20.64
CA ALA A 66 38.55 24.83 -20.94
C ALA A 66 39.38 23.54 -20.74
N SER A 67 38.91 22.63 -19.88
CA SER A 67 39.69 21.44 -19.50
C SER A 67 38.82 20.19 -19.34
N PHE A 68 39.45 19.01 -19.35
CA PHE A 68 38.79 17.76 -19.00
C PHE A 68 38.18 17.83 -17.59
N ARG A 69 38.86 18.48 -16.65
CA ARG A 69 38.36 18.61 -15.28
C ARG A 69 37.06 19.43 -15.25
N ASP A 70 37.00 20.52 -16.02
CA ASP A 70 35.77 21.31 -16.12
C ASP A 70 34.65 20.51 -16.80
N ALA A 71 34.94 19.81 -17.92
CA ALA A 71 33.95 18.94 -18.57
C ALA A 71 33.39 17.87 -17.63
N TYR A 72 34.25 17.23 -16.84
CA TYR A 72 33.85 16.21 -15.88
C TYR A 72 33.01 16.78 -14.72
N LEU A 73 33.41 17.90 -14.15
CA LEU A 73 32.68 18.56 -13.05
C LEU A 73 31.32 19.09 -13.52
N LEU A 74 31.27 19.72 -14.70
CA LEU A 74 30.03 20.25 -15.28
C LEU A 74 29.05 19.13 -15.65
N SER A 75 29.54 17.99 -16.14
CA SER A 75 28.69 16.84 -16.47
C SER A 75 27.87 16.36 -15.27
N GLY A 76 28.48 16.30 -14.09
CA GLY A 76 27.79 15.93 -12.84
C GLY A 76 27.00 17.07 -12.19
N GLY A 77 27.32 18.32 -12.55
CA GLY A 77 26.75 19.54 -11.97
C GLY A 77 25.61 20.17 -12.78
N LEU A 78 25.07 19.51 -13.80
CA LEU A 78 24.07 20.13 -14.70
C LEU A 78 22.82 20.62 -13.95
N CYS A 79 22.44 19.93 -12.88
CA CYS A 79 21.27 20.22 -12.05
C CYS A 79 21.57 21.20 -10.91
N LEU A 80 22.83 21.60 -10.71
CA LEU A 80 23.21 22.51 -9.63
C LEU A 80 22.92 23.96 -10.05
N PRO A 81 22.16 24.71 -9.25
CA PRO A 81 21.91 26.11 -9.53
C PRO A 81 23.18 26.93 -9.23
N HIS A 82 23.56 27.83 -10.13
CA HIS A 82 24.79 28.63 -9.96
C HIS A 82 24.74 29.56 -8.74
N LYS A 83 23.53 29.92 -8.29
CA LYS A 83 23.23 30.70 -7.08
C LYS A 83 21.95 30.16 -6.44
N GLN A 84 21.69 30.52 -5.18
CA GLN A 84 20.46 30.15 -4.49
C GLN A 84 19.23 30.59 -5.30
N ASP A 85 18.30 29.67 -5.50
CA ASP A 85 17.06 29.84 -6.30
C ASP A 85 17.27 30.31 -7.76
N GLY A 86 18.50 30.21 -8.27
CA GLY A 86 18.82 30.50 -9.67
C GLY A 86 18.62 29.30 -10.58
N PRO A 87 18.61 29.52 -11.91
CA PRO A 87 18.58 28.42 -12.87
C PRO A 87 19.86 27.57 -12.81
N CYS A 88 19.73 26.29 -13.13
CA CYS A 88 20.84 25.38 -13.36
C CYS A 88 21.21 25.30 -14.85
N VAL A 89 22.32 24.63 -15.18
CA VAL A 89 22.80 24.52 -16.57
C VAL A 89 21.79 23.78 -17.45
N LEU A 90 21.11 22.75 -16.92
CA LEU A 90 20.12 21.99 -17.67
C LEU A 90 18.90 22.84 -18.10
N GLU A 91 18.61 23.93 -17.39
CA GLU A 91 17.46 24.80 -17.66
C GLU A 91 17.75 25.85 -18.74
N ASP A 92 19.00 25.97 -19.17
CA ASP A 92 19.45 26.91 -20.20
C ASP A 92 19.97 26.13 -21.43
N ARG A 93 19.28 26.31 -22.57
CA ARG A 93 19.56 25.55 -23.80
C ARG A 93 21.00 25.75 -24.31
N HIS A 94 21.44 27.00 -24.39
CA HIS A 94 22.74 27.34 -24.95
C HIS A 94 23.88 26.82 -24.07
N ARG A 95 23.71 26.95 -22.74
CA ARG A 95 24.68 26.44 -21.77
C ARG A 95 24.76 24.91 -21.76
N LEU A 96 23.62 24.22 -21.86
CA LEU A 96 23.59 22.77 -21.97
C LEU A 96 24.35 22.31 -23.23
N GLU A 97 24.06 22.89 -24.40
CA GLU A 97 24.74 22.56 -25.65
C GLU A 97 26.24 22.80 -25.56
N ALA A 98 26.68 23.93 -24.98
CA ALA A 98 28.11 24.21 -24.78
C ALA A 98 28.81 23.17 -23.88
N VAL A 99 28.13 22.63 -22.85
CA VAL A 99 28.68 21.54 -22.05
C VAL A 99 28.76 20.25 -22.85
N LEU A 100 27.71 19.89 -23.61
CA LEU A 100 27.69 18.68 -24.44
C LEU A 100 28.78 18.72 -25.51
N ASP A 101 28.95 19.83 -26.22
CA ASP A 101 30.01 20.04 -27.21
C ASP A 101 31.41 19.95 -26.57
N GLY A 102 31.57 20.54 -25.38
CA GLY A 102 32.80 20.44 -24.60
C GLY A 102 33.14 19.01 -24.21
N VAL A 103 32.14 18.20 -23.86
CA VAL A 103 32.28 16.77 -23.56
C VAL A 103 32.62 15.97 -24.82
N ASP A 104 31.97 16.23 -25.94
CA ASP A 104 32.18 15.52 -27.21
C ASP A 104 33.60 15.66 -27.75
N SER A 105 34.28 16.77 -27.42
CA SER A 105 35.70 16.96 -27.75
C SER A 105 36.62 15.87 -27.17
N TRP A 106 36.17 15.13 -26.15
CA TRP A 106 36.93 14.05 -25.51
C TRP A 106 36.67 12.66 -26.10
N THR A 107 35.59 12.48 -26.88
CA THR A 107 35.20 11.18 -27.47
C THR A 107 36.33 10.59 -28.30
N SER A 108 36.93 11.39 -29.19
CA SER A 108 38.05 10.94 -30.04
C SER A 108 39.42 11.09 -29.37
N LYS A 109 39.60 12.09 -28.49
CA LYS A 109 40.91 12.40 -27.87
C LYS A 109 41.28 11.44 -26.75
N ARG A 110 40.31 11.06 -25.91
CA ARG A 110 40.53 10.22 -24.73
C ARG A 110 39.23 9.52 -24.31
N PRO A 111 38.91 8.34 -24.83
CA PRO A 111 37.67 7.61 -24.52
C PRO A 111 37.44 7.41 -23.01
N SER A 112 38.50 7.15 -22.25
CA SER A 112 38.41 7.04 -20.77
C SER A 112 37.92 8.31 -20.08
N ALA A 113 38.18 9.49 -20.66
CA ALA A 113 37.73 10.78 -20.16
C ALA A 113 36.28 11.06 -20.55
N PHE A 114 35.92 10.79 -21.82
CA PHE A 114 34.54 10.86 -22.28
C PHE A 114 33.62 9.99 -21.41
N ARG A 115 34.01 8.74 -21.16
CA ARG A 115 33.31 7.80 -20.27
C ARG A 115 32.97 8.40 -18.90
N ARG A 116 33.89 9.18 -18.31
CA ARG A 116 33.66 9.81 -17.00
C ARG A 116 32.65 10.96 -17.08
N CYS A 117 32.72 11.75 -18.15
CA CYS A 117 31.75 12.79 -18.42
C CYS A 117 30.37 12.17 -18.64
N TYR A 118 30.27 11.13 -19.46
CA TYR A 118 29.03 10.36 -19.68
C TYR A 118 28.41 9.89 -18.37
N TRP A 119 29.19 9.34 -17.44
CA TRP A 119 28.68 8.93 -16.13
C TRP A 119 28.10 10.11 -15.34
N GLY A 120 28.77 11.26 -15.34
CA GLY A 120 28.24 12.49 -14.74
C GLY A 120 26.95 12.97 -15.40
N LEU A 121 26.89 12.95 -16.73
CA LEU A 121 25.69 13.31 -17.50
C LEU A 121 24.51 12.37 -17.18
N ALA A 122 24.76 11.06 -17.11
CA ALA A 122 23.75 10.07 -16.74
C ALA A 122 23.26 10.29 -15.31
N LYS A 123 24.15 10.60 -14.36
CA LYS A 123 23.77 10.97 -13.00
C LYS A 123 22.85 12.21 -13.01
N SER A 124 23.24 13.28 -13.70
CA SER A 124 22.41 14.49 -13.85
C SER A 124 21.03 14.19 -14.43
N TYR A 125 20.97 13.32 -15.45
CA TYR A 125 19.72 12.87 -16.06
C TYR A 125 18.77 12.20 -15.06
N PHE A 126 19.27 11.32 -14.19
CA PHE A 126 18.47 10.64 -13.16
C PHE A 126 18.11 11.55 -11.97
N THR A 127 18.94 12.55 -11.68
CA THR A 127 18.74 13.48 -10.56
C THR A 127 17.72 14.57 -10.88
N TYR A 128 17.65 15.08 -12.11
CA TYR A 128 16.72 16.17 -12.44
C TYR A 128 15.26 15.72 -12.35
N ASP A 129 14.46 16.40 -11.51
CA ASP A 129 13.06 16.05 -11.30
C ASP A 129 12.14 16.65 -12.38
N VAL A 130 12.15 16.05 -13.57
CA VAL A 130 11.36 16.53 -14.72
C VAL A 130 9.84 16.47 -14.50
N PHE A 131 9.37 15.63 -13.56
CA PHE A 131 7.97 15.40 -13.26
C PHE A 131 7.43 16.31 -12.16
N ASP A 132 8.26 17.16 -11.56
CA ASP A 132 7.75 18.26 -10.72
C ASP A 132 6.86 19.17 -11.58
N GLY A 133 5.67 19.49 -11.06
CA GLY A 133 4.75 20.44 -11.67
C GLY A 133 5.37 21.83 -11.86
N LYS A 134 6.42 22.16 -11.11
CA LYS A 134 7.16 23.42 -11.20
C LYS A 134 8.25 23.43 -12.28
N ALA A 135 8.62 22.27 -12.85
CA ALA A 135 9.69 22.19 -13.83
C ALA A 135 9.36 22.99 -15.10
N PRO A 136 10.20 23.95 -15.52
CA PRO A 136 9.95 24.75 -16.72
C PRO A 136 9.86 23.90 -18.00
N ALA A 137 9.05 24.33 -18.97
CA ALA A 137 8.93 23.62 -20.25
C ALA A 137 10.27 23.51 -21.01
N THR A 138 11.12 24.54 -20.92
CA THR A 138 12.49 24.53 -21.47
C THR A 138 13.32 23.42 -20.86
N ALA A 139 13.25 23.25 -19.54
CA ALA A 139 13.97 22.21 -18.82
C ALA A 139 13.52 20.81 -19.22
N ARG A 140 12.21 20.60 -19.44
CA ARG A 140 11.69 19.32 -19.94
C ARG A 140 12.23 18.98 -21.33
N ASN A 141 12.31 19.96 -22.22
CA ASN A 141 12.87 19.76 -23.56
C ASN A 141 14.38 19.50 -23.52
N ASN A 142 15.10 20.19 -22.64
CA ASN A 142 16.54 20.00 -22.44
C ASN A 142 16.86 18.66 -21.77
N TRP A 143 16.01 18.20 -20.85
CA TRP A 143 16.12 16.85 -20.27
C TRP A 143 15.92 15.76 -21.33
N LYS A 144 14.99 15.95 -22.28
CA LYS A 144 14.84 15.06 -23.45
C LYS A 144 16.08 15.12 -24.36
N LEU A 145 16.64 16.30 -24.62
CA LEU A 145 17.90 16.42 -25.35
C LEU A 145 19.02 15.63 -24.67
N LEU A 146 19.19 15.77 -23.35
CA LEU A 146 20.19 15.03 -22.59
C LEU A 146 19.95 13.52 -22.66
N ARG A 147 18.69 13.09 -22.55
CA ARG A 147 18.29 11.68 -22.73
C ARG A 147 18.72 11.15 -24.09
N ASP A 148 18.37 11.85 -25.16
CA ASP A 148 18.66 11.42 -26.53
C ASP A 148 20.17 11.41 -26.78
N TYR A 149 20.90 12.41 -26.26
CA TYR A 149 22.36 12.44 -26.28
C TYR A 149 22.98 11.22 -25.56
N LEU A 150 22.51 10.90 -24.35
CA LEU A 150 22.98 9.72 -23.61
C LEU A 150 22.66 8.43 -24.37
N HIS A 151 21.47 8.35 -24.96
CA HIS A 151 21.08 7.21 -25.79
C HIS A 151 22.02 7.03 -26.98
N ASP A 152 22.30 8.08 -27.74
CA ASP A 152 23.11 8.02 -28.95
C ASP A 152 24.58 7.73 -28.66
N LYS A 153 25.13 8.37 -27.63
CA LYS A 153 26.54 8.23 -27.24
C LYS A 153 26.83 7.04 -26.33
N ASN A 154 25.82 6.23 -26.03
CA ASN A 154 25.94 5.08 -25.14
C ASN A 154 27.00 4.06 -25.61
N GLY A 155 27.18 3.88 -26.92
CA GLY A 155 28.21 2.99 -27.47
C GLY A 155 29.64 3.51 -27.29
N ASP A 156 29.82 4.83 -27.20
CA ASP A 156 31.11 5.51 -27.22
C ASP A 156 31.86 5.42 -25.88
N ILE A 157 31.17 5.00 -24.81
CA ILE A 157 31.81 4.78 -23.51
C ILE A 157 32.66 3.51 -23.47
N LYS A 158 32.52 2.63 -24.47
CA LYS A 158 33.28 1.38 -24.59
C LYS A 158 34.71 1.68 -25.04
N ASP A 159 35.67 1.20 -24.25
CA ASP A 159 37.10 1.29 -24.57
C ASP A 159 37.56 -0.06 -25.13
N LYS A 160 38.59 -0.04 -25.98
CA LYS A 160 39.17 -1.23 -26.62
C LYS A 160 39.96 -2.11 -25.64
N GLN A 161 40.39 -1.56 -24.49
CA GLN A 161 41.21 -2.28 -23.52
C GLN A 161 40.39 -2.86 -22.35
N ILE A 162 40.06 -2.01 -21.37
CA ILE A 162 39.43 -2.42 -20.10
C ILE A 162 38.12 -1.63 -19.89
N ASN A 163 37.05 -2.36 -19.64
CA ASN A 163 35.72 -1.83 -19.38
C ASN A 163 35.27 -2.24 -17.97
N PRO A 164 35.04 -1.28 -17.06
CA PRO A 164 34.37 -1.52 -15.78
C PRO A 164 32.99 -2.14 -15.95
N ASP A 165 32.50 -2.83 -14.91
CA ASP A 165 31.21 -3.52 -14.95
C ASP A 165 30.05 -2.56 -15.27
N TRP A 166 30.06 -1.34 -14.71
CA TRP A 166 29.04 -0.34 -15.03
C TRP A 166 28.95 0.05 -16.51
N VAL A 167 30.05 -0.04 -17.27
CA VAL A 167 30.04 0.23 -18.71
C VAL A 167 29.24 -0.84 -19.45
N ALA A 168 29.47 -2.11 -19.10
CA ALA A 168 28.68 -3.21 -19.64
C ALA A 168 27.21 -3.06 -19.26
N THR A 169 26.92 -2.67 -18.01
CA THR A 169 25.56 -2.41 -17.53
C THR A 169 24.89 -1.25 -18.27
N ALA A 170 25.58 -0.13 -18.47
CA ALA A 170 25.04 1.01 -19.21
C ALA A 170 24.76 0.67 -20.69
N ILE A 171 25.64 -0.10 -21.33
CA ILE A 171 25.48 -0.52 -22.73
C ILE A 171 24.36 -1.55 -22.88
N GLY A 172 24.32 -2.54 -21.99
CA GLY A 172 23.28 -3.56 -21.98
C GLY A 172 21.89 -3.00 -21.64
N ASN A 173 21.82 -1.80 -21.04
CA ASN A 173 20.59 -1.15 -20.63
C ASN A 173 20.35 0.20 -21.32
N ARG A 174 20.73 0.32 -22.59
CA ARG A 174 20.56 1.54 -23.40
C ARG A 174 19.11 2.08 -23.43
N GLN A 175 18.12 1.20 -23.23
CA GLN A 175 16.71 1.55 -23.11
C GLN A 175 16.38 2.46 -21.92
N LEU A 176 17.26 2.57 -20.91
CA LEU A 176 17.13 3.55 -19.82
C LEU A 176 17.12 5.00 -20.30
N PHE A 177 17.63 5.24 -21.51
CA PHE A 177 17.63 6.54 -22.16
C PHE A 177 16.62 6.57 -23.32
N GLY A 178 15.58 5.73 -23.29
CA GLY A 178 14.50 5.69 -24.28
C GLY A 178 13.25 6.47 -23.85
N GLU A 179 12.19 6.38 -24.64
CA GLU A 179 10.89 7.02 -24.34
C GLU A 179 10.19 6.41 -23.12
N ASP A 180 10.32 5.09 -22.92
CA ASP A 180 9.76 4.39 -21.76
C ASP A 180 10.85 3.57 -21.03
N PRO A 181 11.68 4.23 -20.21
CA PRO A 181 12.82 3.61 -19.57
C PRO A 181 12.43 2.60 -18.49
N CYS A 182 11.20 2.68 -17.97
CA CYS A 182 10.72 1.82 -16.89
C CYS A 182 10.06 0.53 -17.39
N ALA A 183 9.38 0.57 -18.55
CA ALA A 183 8.60 -0.55 -19.09
C ALA A 183 9.29 -1.94 -19.04
N PRO A 184 10.57 -2.09 -19.41
CA PRO A 184 11.23 -3.40 -19.46
C PRO A 184 11.31 -4.11 -18.11
N TYR A 185 11.27 -3.37 -17.01
CA TYR A 185 11.44 -3.91 -15.65
C TYR A 185 10.13 -4.20 -14.94
N ILE A 186 9.00 -3.70 -15.46
CA ILE A 186 7.71 -3.76 -14.75
C ILE A 186 7.24 -5.20 -14.53
N SER A 187 7.40 -6.09 -15.51
CA SER A 187 6.94 -7.48 -15.41
C SER A 187 7.65 -8.26 -14.30
N GLN A 188 8.98 -8.14 -14.21
CA GLN A 188 9.81 -8.75 -13.16
C GLN A 188 9.49 -8.15 -11.79
N LEU A 189 9.37 -6.82 -11.74
CA LEU A 189 8.97 -6.13 -10.51
C LEU A 189 7.60 -6.61 -10.03
N LEU A 190 6.60 -6.78 -10.90
CA LEU A 190 5.29 -7.32 -10.50
C LEU A 190 5.37 -8.75 -9.96
N GLN A 191 6.37 -9.54 -10.35
CA GLN A 191 6.63 -10.87 -9.80
C GLN A 191 7.39 -10.85 -8.47
N GLY A 192 7.95 -9.69 -8.08
CA GLY A 192 8.68 -9.51 -6.83
C GLY A 192 10.19 -9.52 -6.98
N ASP A 193 10.68 -9.59 -8.22
CA ASP A 193 12.10 -9.58 -8.51
C ASP A 193 12.61 -8.15 -8.68
N THR A 194 13.44 -7.71 -7.73
CA THR A 194 14.11 -6.40 -7.74
C THR A 194 15.57 -6.49 -8.18
N SER A 195 16.10 -7.68 -8.45
CA SER A 195 17.53 -7.92 -8.64
C SER A 195 18.13 -7.10 -9.78
N ALA A 196 17.41 -6.99 -10.91
CA ALA A 196 17.82 -6.19 -12.05
C ALA A 196 17.92 -4.70 -11.68
N ILE A 197 16.95 -4.17 -10.93
CA ILE A 197 16.94 -2.77 -10.50
C ILE A 197 18.03 -2.50 -9.47
N ASP A 198 18.21 -3.39 -8.49
CA ASP A 198 19.25 -3.27 -7.47
C ASP A 198 20.65 -3.25 -8.10
N HIS A 199 20.87 -4.12 -9.11
CA HIS A 199 22.10 -4.14 -9.89
C HIS A 199 22.29 -2.85 -10.70
N LEU A 200 21.24 -2.38 -11.39
CA LEU A 200 21.27 -1.12 -12.15
C LEU A 200 21.61 0.08 -11.27
N CYS A 201 20.94 0.23 -10.13
CA CYS A 201 21.17 1.33 -9.19
C CYS A 201 22.59 1.31 -8.66
N LYS A 202 23.12 0.14 -8.32
CA LYS A 202 24.49 -0.04 -7.85
C LYS A 202 25.52 0.37 -8.90
N GLU A 203 25.40 -0.17 -10.11
CA GLU A 203 26.41 0.04 -11.15
C GLU A 203 26.35 1.44 -11.76
N LEU A 204 25.16 1.98 -11.99
CA LEU A 204 24.99 3.30 -12.60
C LEU A 204 24.96 4.45 -11.58
N GLY A 205 24.96 4.13 -10.28
CA GLY A 205 24.89 5.12 -9.21
C GLY A 205 23.58 5.91 -9.21
N ILE A 206 22.46 5.24 -9.55
CA ILE A 206 21.13 5.86 -9.55
C ILE A 206 20.69 6.06 -8.10
N ASP A 207 20.46 7.32 -7.72
CA ASP A 207 20.04 7.68 -6.37
C ASP A 207 18.63 7.17 -6.06
N LYS A 208 18.37 6.85 -4.79
CA LYS A 208 17.06 6.39 -4.29
C LYS A 208 15.95 7.41 -4.52
N ALA A 209 16.28 8.70 -4.56
CA ALA A 209 15.36 9.80 -4.83
C ALA A 209 15.16 10.10 -6.33
N SER A 210 15.85 9.38 -7.23
CA SER A 210 15.75 9.59 -8.68
C SER A 210 14.31 9.55 -9.19
N TRP A 211 14.03 10.29 -10.27
CA TRP A 211 12.73 10.18 -10.94
C TRP A 211 12.48 8.75 -11.45
N PHE A 212 13.53 8.01 -11.80
CA PHE A 212 13.43 6.66 -12.36
C PHE A 212 12.81 5.67 -11.37
N LEU A 213 13.28 5.66 -10.12
CA LEU A 213 12.70 4.78 -9.09
C LEU A 213 11.27 5.18 -8.73
N ARG A 214 10.97 6.49 -8.72
CA ARG A 214 9.60 6.99 -8.51
C ARG A 214 8.67 6.56 -9.64
N GLU A 215 9.11 6.64 -10.89
CA GLU A 215 8.34 6.17 -12.04
C GLU A 215 8.24 4.65 -12.12
N LEU A 216 9.21 3.88 -11.60
CA LEU A 216 9.07 2.42 -11.47
C LEU A 216 7.98 2.04 -10.46
N VAL A 217 7.80 2.80 -9.38
CA VAL A 217 6.70 2.59 -8.43
C VAL A 217 5.37 2.78 -9.15
N LEU A 218 5.17 3.93 -9.81
CA LEU A 218 3.93 4.18 -10.54
C LEU A 218 3.75 3.21 -11.70
N GLY A 219 4.81 2.87 -12.42
CA GLY A 219 4.84 1.90 -13.51
C GLY A 219 4.35 0.51 -13.08
N GLN A 220 4.73 0.05 -11.89
CA GLN A 220 4.18 -1.18 -11.30
C GLN A 220 2.68 -1.07 -11.07
N ILE A 221 2.19 0.05 -10.51
CA ILE A 221 0.75 0.27 -10.34
C ILE A 221 0.04 0.23 -11.69
N ARG A 222 0.54 0.95 -12.71
CA ARG A 222 -0.06 0.94 -14.06
C ARG A 222 -0.07 -0.47 -14.65
N GLY A 223 1.05 -1.16 -14.59
CA GLY A 223 1.18 -2.53 -15.07
C GLY A 223 0.19 -3.47 -14.40
N ALA A 224 0.04 -3.38 -13.06
CA ALA A 224 -0.93 -4.18 -12.32
C ALA A 224 -2.37 -3.90 -12.78
N THR A 225 -2.72 -2.63 -13.06
CA THR A 225 -4.07 -2.27 -13.52
C THR A 225 -4.43 -2.81 -14.91
N GLN A 226 -3.44 -3.17 -15.72
CA GLN A 226 -3.65 -3.73 -17.06
C GLN A 226 -3.84 -5.26 -17.06
N LEU A 227 -3.61 -5.92 -15.92
CA LEU A 227 -3.78 -7.37 -15.80
C LEU A 227 -5.25 -7.77 -15.67
N SER A 228 -5.50 -9.09 -15.79
CA SER A 228 -6.82 -9.67 -15.54
C SER A 228 -7.29 -9.40 -14.10
N ASP A 229 -8.60 -9.44 -13.89
CA ASP A 229 -9.21 -9.11 -12.59
C ASP A 229 -8.66 -9.98 -11.44
N SER A 230 -8.40 -11.26 -11.69
CA SER A 230 -7.86 -12.18 -10.68
C SER A 230 -6.41 -11.83 -10.33
N GLN A 231 -5.57 -11.57 -11.32
CA GLN A 231 -4.17 -11.19 -11.13
C GLN A 231 -4.04 -9.84 -10.43
N PHE A 232 -4.81 -8.84 -10.87
CA PHE A 232 -4.84 -7.52 -10.23
C PHE A 232 -5.25 -7.61 -8.76
N LYS A 233 -6.33 -8.36 -8.45
CA LYS A 233 -6.75 -8.60 -7.06
C LYS A 233 -5.66 -9.28 -6.23
N GLY A 234 -4.96 -10.25 -6.79
CA GLY A 234 -3.85 -10.94 -6.13
C GLY A 234 -2.67 -10.01 -5.79
N LEU A 235 -2.40 -9.01 -6.64
CA LEU A 235 -1.33 -8.04 -6.44
C LEU A 235 -1.71 -6.85 -5.55
N LEU A 236 -3.00 -6.59 -5.37
CA LEU A 236 -3.52 -5.43 -4.67
C LEU A 236 -2.89 -5.21 -3.27
N PRO A 237 -2.71 -6.23 -2.40
CA PRO A 237 -2.06 -6.04 -1.10
C PRO A 237 -0.64 -5.48 -1.22
N ARG A 238 0.14 -5.99 -2.18
CA ARG A 238 1.52 -5.56 -2.42
C ARG A 238 1.58 -4.17 -3.03
N MET A 239 0.64 -3.82 -3.91
CA MET A 239 0.53 -2.48 -4.47
C MET A 239 0.20 -1.44 -3.40
N LEU A 240 -0.71 -1.77 -2.47
CA LEU A 240 -1.03 -0.89 -1.33
C LEU A 240 0.16 -0.73 -0.38
N GLU A 241 0.92 -1.80 -0.10
CA GLU A 241 2.14 -1.73 0.71
C GLU A 241 3.23 -0.89 0.03
N LEU A 242 3.37 -1.01 -1.30
CA LEU A 242 4.28 -0.19 -2.08
C LEU A 242 3.94 1.30 -1.95
N LEU A 243 2.66 1.67 -2.02
CA LEU A 243 2.20 3.06 -1.83
C LEU A 243 2.27 3.53 -0.38
N ALA A 244 2.09 2.63 0.60
CA ALA A 244 2.25 2.97 2.01
C ALA A 244 3.67 3.48 2.30
N ASN A 245 4.67 2.89 1.66
CA ASN A 245 6.09 3.26 1.79
C ASN A 245 6.52 4.42 0.86
N ASN A 246 5.62 5.00 0.06
CA ASN A 246 5.92 6.05 -0.92
C ASN A 246 4.91 7.20 -0.87
N ASP A 247 4.95 8.00 0.20
CA ASP A 247 4.00 9.10 0.48
C ASP A 247 3.78 10.05 -0.69
N VAL A 248 4.85 10.42 -1.42
CA VAL A 248 4.79 11.35 -2.56
C VAL A 248 3.95 10.80 -3.72
N LEU A 249 3.93 9.48 -3.90
CA LEU A 249 3.28 8.81 -5.03
C LEU A 249 1.95 8.16 -4.64
N ARG A 250 1.68 8.10 -3.33
CA ARG A 250 0.55 7.40 -2.72
C ARG A 250 -0.78 7.80 -3.36
N ASP A 251 -1.04 9.10 -3.46
CA ASP A 251 -2.33 9.59 -3.96
C ASP A 251 -2.53 9.23 -5.44
N ARG A 252 -1.51 9.51 -6.27
CA ARG A 252 -1.53 9.17 -7.71
C ARG A 252 -1.73 7.66 -7.91
N GLY A 253 -1.02 6.83 -7.14
CA GLY A 253 -1.15 5.38 -7.23
C GLY A 253 -2.51 4.86 -6.75
N LEU A 254 -3.04 5.39 -5.65
CA LEU A 254 -4.32 4.95 -5.10
C LEU A 254 -5.48 5.28 -6.03
N VAL A 255 -5.45 6.44 -6.70
CA VAL A 255 -6.41 6.79 -7.76
C VAL A 255 -6.49 5.68 -8.80
N MET A 256 -5.34 5.25 -9.33
CA MET A 256 -5.29 4.21 -10.35
C MET A 256 -5.85 2.86 -9.87
N LEU A 257 -5.57 2.49 -8.61
CA LEU A 257 -6.07 1.24 -8.03
C LEU A 257 -7.60 1.26 -7.86
N LEU A 258 -8.15 2.37 -7.35
CA LEU A 258 -9.59 2.53 -7.14
C LEU A 258 -10.36 2.57 -8.46
N ASP A 259 -9.89 3.36 -9.43
CA ASP A 259 -10.51 3.49 -10.76
C ASP A 259 -10.44 2.18 -11.55
N ARG A 260 -9.42 1.35 -11.32
CA ARG A 260 -9.37 0.00 -11.89
C ARG A 260 -10.33 -0.95 -11.18
N TYR A 261 -10.37 -0.91 -9.85
CA TYR A 261 -11.15 -1.87 -9.07
C TYR A 261 -12.65 -1.71 -9.31
N VAL A 262 -13.17 -0.48 -9.46
CA VAL A 262 -14.60 -0.25 -9.69
C VAL A 262 -15.12 -0.87 -10.99
N LYS A 263 -14.25 -1.11 -11.98
CA LYS A 263 -14.58 -1.76 -13.26
C LYS A 263 -14.75 -3.28 -13.16
N ILE A 264 -14.40 -3.86 -12.02
CA ILE A 264 -14.48 -5.31 -11.81
C ILE A 264 -15.93 -5.71 -11.49
N SER A 265 -16.44 -6.68 -12.22
CA SER A 265 -17.79 -7.21 -12.00
C SER A 265 -17.95 -7.82 -10.60
N GLY A 266 -19.10 -7.58 -9.98
CA GLY A 266 -19.46 -8.13 -8.67
C GLY A 266 -18.97 -7.34 -7.46
N MET A 267 -18.22 -6.24 -7.64
CA MET A 267 -17.84 -5.21 -6.64
C MET A 267 -17.79 -5.67 -5.16
N HIS A 268 -17.17 -6.82 -4.89
CA HIS A 268 -17.06 -7.32 -3.53
C HIS A 268 -16.16 -6.39 -2.72
N LEU A 269 -16.52 -6.21 -1.45
CA LEU A 269 -15.74 -5.45 -0.49
C LEU A 269 -14.28 -5.91 -0.50
N GLN A 270 -13.36 -4.99 -0.79
CA GLN A 270 -11.95 -5.14 -0.50
C GLN A 270 -11.60 -4.34 0.73
N GLN A 271 -11.59 -5.02 1.88
CA GLN A 271 -11.37 -4.39 3.17
C GLN A 271 -10.08 -3.56 3.21
N ASN A 272 -8.97 -4.11 2.70
CA ASN A 272 -7.69 -3.39 2.66
C ASN A 272 -7.77 -2.13 1.79
N LEU A 273 -8.34 -2.22 0.58
CA LEU A 273 -8.44 -1.06 -0.31
C LEU A 273 -9.29 0.04 0.32
N ARG A 274 -10.42 -0.31 0.94
CA ARG A 274 -11.25 0.62 1.71
C ARG A 274 -10.46 1.26 2.85
N ASP A 275 -9.87 0.43 3.72
CA ASP A 275 -9.24 0.88 4.95
C ASP A 275 -8.04 1.79 4.68
N TRP A 276 -7.21 1.44 3.69
CA TRP A 276 -6.09 2.29 3.27
C TRP A 276 -6.56 3.60 2.63
N SER A 277 -7.59 3.56 1.78
CA SER A 277 -8.14 4.78 1.17
C SER A 277 -8.67 5.75 2.23
N VAL A 278 -9.41 5.24 3.22
CA VAL A 278 -9.98 6.06 4.29
C VAL A 278 -8.90 6.51 5.28
N LEU A 279 -7.88 5.69 5.53
CA LEU A 279 -6.73 6.09 6.35
C LEU A 279 -5.99 7.28 5.74
N TRP A 280 -5.78 7.28 4.43
CA TRP A 280 -4.99 8.30 3.73
C TRP A 280 -5.82 9.53 3.36
N TRP A 281 -7.04 9.35 2.88
CA TRP A 281 -7.87 10.43 2.36
C TRP A 281 -9.02 10.85 3.27
N GLY A 282 -9.26 10.11 4.36
CA GLY A 282 -10.40 10.33 5.23
C GLY A 282 -11.71 9.84 4.60
N ASN A 283 -12.81 10.10 5.30
CA ASN A 283 -14.14 9.69 4.83
C ASN A 283 -14.52 10.43 3.52
N PRO A 284 -14.91 9.70 2.45
CA PRO A 284 -15.27 10.29 1.15
C PRO A 284 -16.50 11.21 1.15
N TRP A 285 -17.33 11.24 2.19
CA TRP A 285 -18.49 12.15 2.28
C TRP A 285 -18.17 13.50 2.89
N LEU A 286 -17.08 13.61 3.65
CA LEU A 286 -16.79 14.86 4.35
C LEU A 286 -16.30 15.90 3.34
N PRO A 287 -16.91 17.09 3.30
CA PRO A 287 -16.46 18.18 2.41
C PRO A 287 -14.97 18.51 2.60
N SER A 288 -14.45 18.37 3.83
CA SER A 288 -13.03 18.59 4.14
C SER A 288 -12.06 17.65 3.40
N ASN A 289 -12.55 16.55 2.84
CA ASN A 289 -11.73 15.57 2.11
C ASN A 289 -11.95 15.62 0.59
N GLU A 290 -12.79 16.54 0.09
CA GLU A 290 -13.20 16.58 -1.32
C GLU A 290 -12.02 16.64 -2.29
N THR A 291 -10.99 17.45 -2.00
CA THR A 291 -9.81 17.59 -2.85
C THR A 291 -9.01 16.30 -3.00
N ARG A 292 -8.94 15.46 -1.96
CA ARG A 292 -8.23 14.17 -1.99
C ARG A 292 -8.98 13.13 -2.81
N TRP A 293 -10.31 13.14 -2.72
CA TRP A 293 -11.19 12.25 -3.48
C TRP A 293 -11.49 12.76 -4.90
N GLY A 294 -11.12 14.00 -5.24
CA GLY A 294 -11.40 14.60 -6.54
C GLY A 294 -10.63 13.97 -7.72
N GLY A 295 -9.60 13.17 -7.43
CA GLY A 295 -8.80 12.50 -8.46
C GLY A 295 -9.38 11.19 -8.99
N VAL A 296 -10.33 10.56 -8.27
CA VAL A 296 -10.96 9.29 -8.69
C VAL A 296 -12.24 9.53 -9.48
N VAL A 297 -12.62 8.54 -10.28
CA VAL A 297 -13.93 8.57 -10.95
C VAL A 297 -15.08 8.50 -9.91
N PRO A 298 -16.23 9.15 -10.15
CA PRO A 298 -17.34 9.21 -9.19
C PRO A 298 -17.80 7.84 -8.69
N GLU A 299 -17.80 6.83 -9.55
CA GLU A 299 -18.19 5.46 -9.22
C GLU A 299 -17.24 4.83 -8.20
N ALA A 300 -15.94 5.10 -8.31
CA ALA A 300 -14.94 4.58 -7.39
C ALA A 300 -15.06 5.22 -6.00
N ARG A 301 -15.33 6.53 -5.95
CA ARG A 301 -15.67 7.23 -4.69
C ARG A 301 -16.94 6.64 -4.07
N SER A 302 -18.00 6.46 -4.86
CA SER A 302 -19.27 5.86 -4.41
C SER A 302 -19.09 4.43 -3.91
N MET A 303 -18.24 3.63 -4.55
CA MET A 303 -17.94 2.27 -4.13
C MET A 303 -17.32 2.24 -2.72
N VAL A 304 -16.30 3.07 -2.46
CA VAL A 304 -15.69 3.12 -1.11
C VAL A 304 -16.66 3.68 -0.08
N SER A 305 -17.45 4.68 -0.47
CA SER A 305 -18.57 5.17 0.33
C SER A 305 -19.51 4.04 0.74
N ASP A 306 -20.04 3.27 -0.21
CA ASP A 306 -21.00 2.20 0.08
C ASP A 306 -20.39 1.12 0.99
N TRP A 307 -19.11 0.79 0.82
CA TRP A 307 -18.39 -0.11 1.72
C TRP A 307 -18.27 0.42 3.16
N LEU A 308 -18.14 1.73 3.33
CA LEU A 308 -18.17 2.36 4.66
C LEU A 308 -19.57 2.36 5.26
N LYS A 309 -20.62 2.66 4.46
CA LYS A 309 -22.01 2.60 4.95
C LYS A 309 -22.33 1.22 5.49
N LEU A 310 -21.95 0.17 4.75
CA LEU A 310 -22.11 -1.22 5.17
C LEU A 310 -21.45 -1.47 6.53
N GLU A 311 -20.19 -1.09 6.67
CA GLU A 311 -19.46 -1.25 7.93
C GLU A 311 -20.09 -0.45 9.08
N PHE A 312 -20.58 0.75 8.81
CA PHE A 312 -21.23 1.57 9.83
C PHE A 312 -22.57 0.99 10.28
N ILE A 313 -23.39 0.50 9.35
CA ILE A 313 -24.65 -0.20 9.65
C ILE A 313 -24.35 -1.44 10.48
N GLU A 314 -23.41 -2.29 10.03
CA GLU A 314 -22.98 -3.47 10.78
C GLU A 314 -22.51 -3.10 12.18
N THR A 315 -21.67 -2.08 12.31
CA THR A 315 -21.12 -1.70 13.61
C THR A 315 -22.18 -1.12 14.54
N PHE A 316 -23.14 -0.35 14.02
CA PHE A 316 -24.24 0.18 14.81
C PHE A 316 -25.09 -0.94 15.40
N PHE A 317 -25.59 -1.87 14.57
CA PHE A 317 -26.47 -2.94 15.03
C PHE A 317 -25.77 -4.07 15.79
N THR A 318 -24.43 -4.12 15.81
CA THR A 318 -23.67 -5.15 16.56
C THR A 318 -22.99 -4.60 17.81
N LYS A 319 -22.35 -3.42 17.74
CA LYS A 319 -21.55 -2.87 18.85
C LYS A 319 -22.27 -1.82 19.68
N LEU A 320 -23.24 -1.11 19.09
CA LEU A 320 -24.01 -0.08 19.81
C LEU A 320 -25.37 -0.57 20.30
N ALA A 321 -25.76 -1.80 19.97
CA ALA A 321 -26.99 -2.43 20.48
C ALA A 321 -26.90 -2.68 21.99
N GLU A 322 -27.93 -2.28 22.74
CA GLU A 322 -27.92 -2.30 24.21
C GLU A 322 -27.80 -3.72 24.80
N ASP A 323 -28.36 -4.74 24.14
CA ASP A 323 -28.41 -6.11 24.67
C ASP A 323 -27.16 -6.95 24.38
N GLY A 324 -26.19 -6.42 23.62
CA GLY A 324 -25.01 -7.16 23.13
C GLY A 324 -25.32 -8.32 22.17
N LEU A 325 -26.59 -8.64 21.98
CA LEU A 325 -27.14 -9.52 20.94
C LEU A 325 -27.52 -8.63 19.76
N GLY A 326 -26.67 -8.57 18.73
CA GLY A 326 -26.93 -7.69 17.58
C GLY A 326 -28.28 -7.97 16.93
N ASP A 327 -29.06 -6.92 16.61
CA ASP A 327 -30.35 -7.05 15.93
C ASP A 327 -30.14 -7.39 14.45
N ARG A 328 -29.98 -8.69 14.21
CA ARG A 328 -29.67 -9.24 12.88
C ARG A 328 -30.76 -8.92 11.86
N ARG A 329 -32.04 -8.83 12.26
CA ARG A 329 -33.14 -8.54 11.32
C ARG A 329 -33.07 -7.10 10.82
N ARG A 330 -32.86 -6.13 11.72
CA ARG A 330 -32.67 -4.73 11.33
C ARG A 330 -31.41 -4.53 10.51
N LEU A 331 -30.30 -5.18 10.89
CA LEU A 331 -29.07 -5.19 10.11
C LEU A 331 -29.33 -5.70 8.68
N GLU A 332 -29.88 -6.91 8.53
CA GLU A 332 -30.18 -7.51 7.23
C GLU A 332 -31.11 -6.65 6.37
N PHE A 333 -32.08 -5.98 7.01
CA PHE A 333 -32.97 -5.04 6.33
C PHE A 333 -32.19 -3.83 5.80
N TRP A 334 -31.50 -3.08 6.67
CA TRP A 334 -30.85 -1.82 6.30
C TRP A 334 -29.65 -2.00 5.36
N THR A 335 -28.95 -3.13 5.43
CA THR A 335 -27.90 -3.49 4.46
C THR A 335 -28.41 -3.46 3.01
N ARG A 336 -29.68 -3.82 2.75
CA ARG A 336 -30.28 -3.78 1.41
C ARG A 336 -30.44 -2.34 0.88
N TYR A 337 -30.50 -1.34 1.75
CA TYR A 337 -30.78 0.05 1.39
C TYR A 337 -29.53 0.94 1.34
N VAL A 338 -28.33 0.39 1.51
CA VAL A 338 -27.06 1.15 1.54
C VAL A 338 -26.89 2.17 0.41
N LYS A 339 -27.29 1.81 -0.81
CA LYS A 339 -27.15 2.71 -1.97
C LYS A 339 -28.20 3.82 -2.00
N ALA A 340 -29.32 3.66 -1.29
CA ALA A 340 -30.34 4.69 -1.16
C ALA A 340 -30.03 5.71 -0.06
N ILE A 341 -29.02 5.45 0.77
CA ILE A 341 -28.60 6.36 1.84
C ILE A 341 -27.62 7.39 1.28
N ASP A 342 -28.01 8.66 1.30
CA ASP A 342 -27.20 9.79 0.87
C ASP A 342 -26.23 10.25 1.96
N HIS A 343 -26.72 10.28 3.20
CA HIS A 343 -25.97 10.82 4.34
C HIS A 343 -26.29 10.06 5.63
N ILE A 344 -25.31 10.00 6.53
CA ILE A 344 -25.36 9.28 7.80
C ILE A 344 -24.81 10.16 8.91
N GLU A 345 -25.52 10.19 10.04
CA GLU A 345 -25.04 10.74 11.30
C GLU A 345 -25.31 9.77 12.47
N PHE A 346 -24.45 9.79 13.48
CA PHE A 346 -24.54 8.95 14.68
C PHE A 346 -24.74 9.82 15.91
N ALA A 347 -25.97 9.86 16.43
CA ALA A 347 -26.25 10.49 17.70
C ALA A 347 -25.85 9.54 18.83
N LEU A 348 -24.63 9.69 19.35
CA LEU A 348 -24.10 8.81 20.39
C LEU A 348 -24.47 9.33 21.76
N GLY A 349 -24.93 8.47 22.67
CA GLY A 349 -25.20 8.77 24.08
C GLY A 349 -23.94 8.94 24.92
N SER A 350 -24.07 9.41 26.17
CA SER A 350 -22.94 9.70 27.06
C SER A 350 -22.02 8.50 27.26
N THR A 351 -22.57 7.29 27.44
CA THR A 351 -21.82 6.04 27.58
C THR A 351 -20.98 5.75 26.34
N ALA A 352 -21.57 5.75 25.15
CA ALA A 352 -20.85 5.47 23.90
C ALA A 352 -19.79 6.52 23.58
N ARG A 353 -20.03 7.79 23.93
CA ARG A 353 -19.06 8.89 23.73
C ARG A 353 -17.86 8.78 24.66
N SER A 354 -18.07 8.40 25.92
CA SER A 354 -17.04 8.38 26.97
C SER A 354 -16.33 7.04 27.14
N ALA A 355 -16.90 5.94 26.62
CA ALA A 355 -16.34 4.59 26.74
C ALA A 355 -14.88 4.51 26.25
N GLN A 356 -13.99 4.03 27.11
CA GLN A 356 -12.55 3.91 26.83
C GLN A 356 -12.12 2.53 26.32
N ASN A 357 -13.06 1.59 26.19
CA ASN A 357 -12.73 0.30 25.61
C ASN A 357 -12.26 0.46 24.15
N GLN A 358 -11.42 -0.45 23.69
CA GLN A 358 -10.78 -0.33 22.38
C GLN A 358 -11.80 -0.29 21.23
N ASP A 359 -12.91 -1.02 21.35
CA ASP A 359 -13.95 -1.07 20.33
C ASP A 359 -14.66 0.26 20.12
N PHE A 360 -15.06 0.94 21.20
CA PHE A 360 -15.73 2.23 21.12
C PHE A 360 -14.74 3.35 20.73
N VAL A 361 -13.48 3.27 21.15
CA VAL A 361 -12.43 4.20 20.69
C VAL A 361 -12.23 4.05 19.18
N ALA A 362 -12.08 2.82 18.68
CA ALA A 362 -11.94 2.55 17.26
C ALA A 362 -13.17 2.98 16.47
N LEU A 363 -14.36 2.74 17.01
CA LEU A 363 -15.63 3.15 16.42
C LEU A 363 -15.72 4.67 16.27
N ARG A 364 -15.47 5.42 17.34
CA ARG A 364 -15.51 6.89 17.30
C ARG A 364 -14.48 7.46 16.35
N LYS A 365 -13.30 6.85 16.26
CA LYS A 365 -12.28 7.23 15.28
C LYS A 365 -12.77 7.05 13.83
N LYS A 366 -13.48 5.96 13.54
CA LYS A 366 -14.03 5.68 12.20
C LYS A 366 -15.21 6.60 11.85
N MET A 367 -16.06 6.91 12.83
CA MET A 367 -17.22 7.81 12.68
C MET A 367 -16.86 9.28 12.85
N ASN A 368 -15.57 9.64 12.91
CA ASN A 368 -15.15 11.01 13.12
C ASN A 368 -15.73 11.93 12.03
N GLY A 369 -16.30 13.06 12.45
CA GLY A 369 -17.03 13.98 11.56
C GLY A 369 -18.48 13.59 11.26
N LEU A 370 -18.96 12.44 11.74
CA LEU A 370 -20.36 11.98 11.63
C LEU A 370 -21.07 11.85 12.99
N ILE A 371 -20.38 12.15 14.09
CA ILE A 371 -20.93 11.98 15.45
C ILE A 371 -21.63 13.26 15.90
N CYS A 372 -22.85 13.09 16.39
CA CYS A 372 -23.64 14.13 17.06
C CYS A 372 -23.79 13.81 18.55
N ASN A 373 -24.00 14.82 19.37
CA ASN A 373 -24.19 14.66 20.81
C ASN A 373 -25.65 14.28 21.13
N LEU A 374 -25.88 13.13 21.77
CA LEU A 374 -27.18 12.75 22.33
C LEU A 374 -27.20 12.87 23.85
N GLU A 375 -28.02 13.77 24.38
CA GLU A 375 -28.34 13.88 25.80
C GLU A 375 -29.51 12.96 26.12
N ALA A 376 -29.18 11.71 26.45
CA ALA A 376 -30.13 10.72 26.93
C ALA A 376 -29.70 10.22 28.32
N SER A 377 -30.69 9.93 29.17
CA SER A 377 -30.49 9.32 30.49
C SER A 377 -30.09 7.84 30.41
N THR A 378 -30.34 7.20 29.27
CA THR A 378 -30.00 5.80 28.98
C THR A 378 -28.77 5.68 28.08
N SER A 379 -28.25 4.47 27.90
CA SER A 379 -27.17 4.12 26.97
C SER A 379 -27.54 4.25 25.48
N ASN A 380 -28.66 4.90 25.18
CA ASN A 380 -29.22 4.99 23.86
C ASN A 380 -28.32 5.74 22.89
N ASN A 381 -28.36 5.25 21.65
CA ASN A 381 -27.74 5.84 20.48
C ASN A 381 -28.78 5.88 19.36
N ALA A 382 -28.61 6.80 18.41
CA ALA A 382 -29.43 6.84 17.21
C ALA A 382 -28.57 6.86 15.95
N PHE A 383 -29.09 6.21 14.92
CA PHE A 383 -28.55 6.19 13.58
C PHE A 383 -29.51 6.98 12.68
N ILE A 384 -29.02 8.14 12.24
CA ILE A 384 -29.78 9.08 11.41
C ILE A 384 -29.34 8.86 9.97
N MET A 385 -30.28 8.50 9.11
CA MET A 385 -30.05 8.23 7.70
C MET A 385 -30.88 9.19 6.85
N ARG A 386 -30.24 9.90 5.93
CA ARG A 386 -30.93 10.67 4.89
C ARG A 386 -31.00 9.83 3.62
N MET A 387 -32.20 9.64 3.10
CA MET A 387 -32.50 8.89 1.87
C MET A 387 -33.45 9.72 1.00
N GLY A 388 -32.89 10.50 0.09
CA GLY A 388 -33.62 11.49 -0.70
C GLY A 388 -34.40 12.46 0.17
N ASN A 389 -35.72 12.34 0.11
CA ASN A 389 -36.67 13.19 0.84
C ASN A 389 -37.04 12.66 2.23
N LEU A 390 -36.45 11.54 2.68
CA LEU A 390 -36.70 10.97 3.99
C LEU A 390 -35.47 11.15 4.90
N VAL A 391 -35.70 11.62 6.13
CA VAL A 391 -34.75 11.46 7.24
C VAL A 391 -35.28 10.39 8.18
N ALA A 392 -34.65 9.22 8.18
CA ALA A 392 -35.00 8.08 9.01
C ALA A 392 -34.09 8.02 10.24
N VAL A 393 -34.67 7.88 11.43
CA VAL A 393 -33.97 7.81 12.71
C VAL A 393 -34.26 6.48 13.37
N GLU A 394 -33.25 5.63 13.38
CA GLU A 394 -33.24 4.32 14.03
C GLU A 394 -32.55 4.42 15.38
N PHE A 395 -33.00 3.65 16.38
CA PHE A 395 -32.42 3.67 17.72
C PHE A 395 -31.74 2.34 18.04
N SER A 396 -30.72 2.39 18.90
CA SER A 396 -30.02 1.20 19.36
C SER A 396 -30.85 0.31 20.29
N ASP A 397 -31.94 0.83 20.85
CA ASP A 397 -32.90 0.10 21.68
C ASP A 397 -34.00 -0.58 20.85
N MET A 398 -34.88 -1.33 21.51
CA MET A 398 -36.08 -1.96 20.94
C MET A 398 -37.19 -0.92 20.64
N GLY A 399 -36.81 0.23 20.08
CA GLY A 399 -37.69 1.33 19.69
C GLY A 399 -38.30 1.19 18.29
N ALA A 400 -39.19 2.13 17.96
CA ALA A 400 -39.70 2.32 16.61
C ALA A 400 -38.75 3.19 15.77
N LEU A 401 -38.75 2.98 14.45
CA LEU A 401 -38.17 3.89 13.48
C LEU A 401 -39.04 5.16 13.36
N TYR A 402 -38.40 6.33 13.34
CA TYR A 402 -39.06 7.62 13.09
C TYR A 402 -38.61 8.16 11.74
N GLY A 403 -39.55 8.60 10.91
CA GLY A 403 -39.25 9.22 9.61
C GLY A 403 -39.77 10.64 9.55
N TYR A 404 -38.96 11.54 9.00
CA TYR A 404 -39.26 12.96 8.83
C TYR A 404 -39.13 13.37 7.37
N ASP A 405 -39.99 14.26 6.91
CA ASP A 405 -39.93 14.79 5.53
C ASP A 405 -38.79 15.79 5.41
N ALA A 406 -37.76 15.47 4.64
CA ALA A 406 -36.64 16.37 4.37
C ALA A 406 -37.01 17.54 3.46
N ARG A 407 -38.17 17.48 2.78
CA ARG A 407 -38.72 18.62 2.00
C ARG A 407 -39.31 19.69 2.93
N MET A 408 -39.62 19.31 4.16
CA MET A 408 -40.04 20.21 5.23
C MET A 408 -38.87 20.48 6.19
N SER A 409 -39.08 21.33 7.18
CA SER A 409 -38.12 21.50 8.27
C SER A 409 -38.11 20.24 9.16
N VAL A 410 -37.01 19.50 9.15
CA VAL A 410 -36.73 18.43 10.12
C VAL A 410 -36.73 19.05 11.54
N PRO A 411 -37.38 18.41 12.54
CA PRO A 411 -37.67 19.07 13.81
C PRO A 411 -36.49 19.06 14.81
N PHE A 412 -35.28 18.79 14.32
CA PHE A 412 -34.04 18.80 15.09
C PHE A 412 -32.85 19.26 14.24
N ASP A 413 -31.80 19.68 14.93
CA ASP A 413 -30.56 20.25 14.44
C ASP A 413 -29.40 19.45 15.05
N THR A 414 -28.72 18.69 14.21
CA THR A 414 -27.66 17.75 14.61
C THR A 414 -26.37 18.43 15.03
N SER A 415 -26.24 19.74 14.79
CA SER A 415 -25.14 20.56 15.33
C SER A 415 -25.29 20.88 16.81
N LYS A 416 -26.50 20.67 17.37
CA LYS A 416 -26.83 20.90 18.78
C LYS A 416 -27.02 19.57 19.52
N PRO A 417 -26.92 19.57 20.86
CA PRO A 417 -27.27 18.39 21.65
C PRO A 417 -28.69 17.91 21.36
N LEU A 418 -28.81 16.67 20.89
CA LEU A 418 -30.06 15.98 20.58
C LEU A 418 -30.65 15.36 21.85
N ARG A 419 -31.96 15.15 21.86
CA ARG A 419 -32.70 14.56 23.00
C ARG A 419 -33.64 13.45 22.55
N LEU A 420 -34.15 12.67 23.49
CA LEU A 420 -35.13 11.60 23.22
C LEU A 420 -36.53 11.88 23.79
N ASP A 421 -36.67 12.85 24.69
CA ASP A 421 -37.95 13.20 25.29
C ASP A 421 -38.91 13.79 24.25
N ARG A 422 -40.11 13.22 24.13
CA ARG A 422 -41.06 13.53 23.03
C ARG A 422 -41.42 15.00 22.92
N TYR A 423 -41.45 15.72 24.04
CA TYR A 423 -41.93 17.10 24.13
C TYR A 423 -40.80 18.13 24.29
N TYR A 424 -39.54 17.69 24.26
CA TYR A 424 -38.40 18.60 24.32
C TYR A 424 -38.05 19.14 22.94
N SER A 425 -37.52 20.36 22.91
CA SER A 425 -36.86 20.89 21.73
C SER A 425 -35.68 20.00 21.32
N ASN A 426 -35.41 19.94 20.02
CA ASN A 426 -34.33 19.15 19.45
C ASN A 426 -34.40 17.63 19.72
N SER A 427 -35.62 17.11 19.89
CA SER A 427 -35.85 15.68 20.14
C SER A 427 -35.94 14.86 18.85
N LEU A 428 -35.33 13.68 18.88
CA LEU A 428 -35.37 12.69 17.79
C LEU A 428 -36.66 11.85 17.78
N LYS A 429 -37.48 11.89 18.84
CA LYS A 429 -38.72 11.10 18.99
C LYS A 429 -40.00 11.97 18.92
N GLN A 430 -39.98 13.04 18.11
CA GLN A 430 -41.11 13.97 17.96
C GLN A 430 -42.24 13.36 17.12
N LYS A 431 -43.10 12.58 17.77
CA LYS A 431 -44.16 11.79 17.13
C LYS A 431 -45.11 12.63 16.27
N ASP A 432 -45.49 13.83 16.72
CA ASP A 432 -46.46 14.68 16.02
C ASP A 432 -45.91 15.33 14.75
N ARG A 433 -44.59 15.29 14.58
CA ARG A 433 -43.87 15.79 13.39
C ARG A 433 -43.33 14.66 12.52
N SER A 434 -43.46 13.42 12.98
CA SER A 434 -42.99 12.21 12.30
C SER A 434 -44.01 11.79 11.25
N ILE A 435 -43.58 11.71 10.00
CA ILE A 435 -44.42 11.22 8.90
C ILE A 435 -44.45 9.68 8.87
N LEU A 436 -43.39 9.03 9.37
CA LEU A 436 -43.36 7.59 9.60
C LEU A 436 -43.14 7.30 11.08
N TRP A 437 -43.91 6.38 11.63
CA TRP A 437 -43.67 5.81 12.96
C TRP A 437 -43.86 4.31 12.90
N PHE A 438 -42.75 3.59 12.89
CA PHE A 438 -42.69 2.22 12.42
C PHE A 438 -42.13 1.30 13.51
N PRO A 439 -42.98 0.59 14.26
CA PRO A 439 -42.50 -0.36 15.26
C PRO A 439 -41.99 -1.63 14.59
N HIS A 440 -40.87 -2.15 15.11
CA HIS A 440 -40.24 -3.40 14.68
C HIS A 440 -40.99 -4.64 15.20
N ARG A 441 -42.30 -4.71 14.94
CA ARG A 441 -43.19 -5.77 15.46
C ARG A 441 -43.94 -6.45 14.32
N ASP A 442 -43.87 -7.77 14.29
CA ASP A 442 -44.62 -8.60 13.33
C ASP A 442 -46.13 -8.63 13.65
N GLY A 443 -46.96 -8.86 12.64
CA GLY A 443 -48.41 -9.01 12.80
C GLY A 443 -49.17 -7.70 13.04
N ILE A 444 -48.61 -6.55 12.66
CA ILE A 444 -49.24 -5.23 12.82
C ILE A 444 -49.75 -4.70 11.47
N ASN A 445 -50.80 -3.89 11.50
CA ASN A 445 -51.33 -3.18 10.32
C ASN A 445 -51.61 -4.09 9.10
N GLY A 446 -51.98 -5.35 9.33
CA GLY A 446 -52.23 -6.33 8.27
C GLY A 446 -50.99 -7.00 7.67
N TRP A 447 -49.78 -6.71 8.17
CA TRP A 447 -48.53 -7.28 7.68
C TRP A 447 -48.02 -8.41 8.58
N ALA A 448 -47.70 -9.56 7.98
CA ALA A 448 -47.11 -10.68 8.72
C ALA A 448 -45.71 -10.37 9.25
N ARG A 449 -44.93 -9.56 8.52
CA ARG A 449 -43.55 -9.17 8.85
C ARG A 449 -43.39 -7.67 8.78
N TRP A 450 -42.77 -7.06 9.79
CA TRP A 450 -42.56 -5.61 9.79
C TRP A 450 -41.68 -5.15 8.62
N GLU A 451 -40.74 -5.98 8.16
CA GLU A 451 -39.84 -5.65 7.05
C GLU A 451 -40.62 -5.38 5.75
N HIS A 452 -41.69 -6.13 5.50
CA HIS A 452 -42.53 -5.95 4.30
C HIS A 452 -43.34 -4.64 4.38
N MET A 453 -43.81 -4.28 5.58
CA MET A 453 -44.49 -3.00 5.80
C MET A 453 -43.53 -1.83 5.51
N PHE A 454 -42.29 -1.90 6.04
CA PHE A 454 -41.30 -0.84 5.81
C PHE A 454 -40.96 -0.74 4.32
N GLU A 455 -40.69 -1.87 3.66
CA GLU A 455 -40.34 -1.90 2.23
C GLU A 455 -41.46 -1.33 1.35
N ALA A 456 -42.71 -1.72 1.58
CA ALA A 456 -43.86 -1.18 0.86
C ALA A 456 -43.97 0.34 1.05
N LYS A 457 -43.83 0.82 2.30
CA LYS A 457 -43.95 2.25 2.62
C LYS A 457 -42.81 3.10 2.10
N LEU A 458 -41.56 2.64 2.23
CA LEU A 458 -40.40 3.31 1.66
C LEU A 458 -40.53 3.43 0.13
N HIS A 459 -41.04 2.40 -0.52
CA HIS A 459 -41.30 2.39 -1.96
C HIS A 459 -42.43 3.35 -2.35
N GLU A 460 -43.63 3.19 -1.77
CA GLU A 460 -44.85 3.92 -2.16
C GLU A 460 -44.76 5.43 -1.87
N GLU A 461 -44.21 5.81 -0.70
CA GLU A 461 -44.26 7.19 -0.25
C GLU A 461 -43.00 8.00 -0.62
N PHE A 462 -41.86 7.32 -0.86
CA PHE A 462 -40.57 7.98 -1.10
C PHE A 462 -39.82 7.48 -2.33
N GLY A 463 -40.30 6.45 -3.03
CA GLY A 463 -39.59 5.84 -4.15
C GLY A 463 -38.27 5.18 -3.77
N ILE A 464 -38.07 4.86 -2.48
CA ILE A 464 -36.84 4.26 -1.97
C ILE A 464 -36.91 2.76 -2.19
N GLN A 465 -35.93 2.22 -2.91
CA GLN A 465 -35.87 0.80 -3.25
C GLN A 465 -34.62 0.13 -2.67
N PRO A 466 -34.72 -1.14 -2.25
CA PRO A 466 -33.55 -1.93 -1.89
C PRO A 466 -32.73 -2.27 -3.13
N LEU A 467 -31.45 -2.57 -2.93
CA LEU A 467 -30.55 -3.01 -4.00
C LEU A 467 -31.04 -4.35 -4.60
N ALA A 468 -31.33 -4.35 -5.90
CA ALA A 468 -31.67 -5.57 -6.62
C ALA A 468 -30.46 -6.54 -6.60
N GLY A 469 -30.64 -7.74 -6.02
CA GLY A 469 -29.66 -8.83 -6.08
C GLY A 469 -28.98 -9.25 -4.76
N MET A 470 -29.26 -8.61 -3.62
CA MET A 470 -28.95 -9.21 -2.31
C MET A 470 -30.14 -10.06 -1.87
N THR A 471 -30.32 -11.23 -2.48
CA THR A 471 -31.12 -12.29 -1.85
C THR A 471 -30.55 -12.54 -0.46
N PRO A 472 -31.38 -12.69 0.58
CA PRO A 472 -30.89 -13.05 1.90
C PRO A 472 -30.02 -14.30 1.78
N VAL A 473 -28.92 -14.37 2.53
CA VAL A 473 -28.14 -15.60 2.68
C VAL A 473 -29.04 -16.61 3.38
N THR A 474 -29.92 -17.26 2.63
CA THR A 474 -30.54 -18.50 3.06
C THR A 474 -29.43 -19.53 3.05
N ARG A 475 -28.83 -19.78 4.22
CA ARG A 475 -28.26 -21.10 4.48
C ARG A 475 -29.33 -22.12 4.09
N PRO A 476 -29.00 -23.19 3.34
CA PRO A 476 -29.97 -24.23 3.06
C PRO A 476 -30.50 -24.73 4.39
N VAL A 477 -31.80 -24.57 4.63
CA VAL A 477 -32.49 -25.27 5.71
C VAL A 477 -32.36 -26.75 5.33
N ALA A 478 -31.56 -27.48 6.10
CA ALA A 478 -31.48 -28.93 5.96
C ALA A 478 -32.89 -29.49 6.17
N VAL A 479 -33.47 -30.03 5.10
CA VAL A 479 -34.70 -30.81 5.16
C VAL A 479 -34.40 -32.03 6.05
N PRO A 480 -35.16 -32.29 7.12
CA PRO A 480 -34.95 -33.51 7.90
C PRO A 480 -35.34 -34.72 7.03
N PRO A 481 -34.52 -35.78 6.97
CA PRO A 481 -34.86 -36.95 6.16
C PRO A 481 -36.03 -37.73 6.79
N PRO A 482 -36.78 -38.50 5.98
CA PRO A 482 -37.92 -39.25 6.48
C PRO A 482 -37.44 -40.42 7.34
N VAL A 483 -38.11 -40.61 8.48
CA VAL A 483 -37.91 -41.74 9.38
C VAL A 483 -38.45 -43.02 8.71
N ARG A 484 -37.60 -44.05 8.58
CA ARG A 484 -38.03 -45.45 8.46
C ARG A 484 -37.09 -46.40 9.21
N PRO A 485 -37.60 -47.57 9.66
CA PRO A 485 -37.16 -48.21 10.90
C PRO A 485 -36.24 -49.42 10.69
N GLY A 486 -35.39 -49.67 11.70
CA GLY A 486 -34.95 -51.00 12.12
C GLY A 486 -33.82 -51.68 11.32
N GLY A 487 -32.66 -51.89 11.98
CA GLY A 487 -31.61 -52.80 11.51
C GLY A 487 -30.35 -52.74 12.39
N THR A 488 -30.05 -53.84 13.08
CA THR A 488 -28.96 -54.09 14.03
C THR A 488 -27.54 -53.99 13.42
N PRO A 489 -26.49 -53.85 14.25
CA PRO A 489 -25.18 -53.39 13.81
C PRO A 489 -24.31 -54.53 13.28
N THR A 490 -23.58 -54.31 12.19
CA THR A 490 -22.45 -55.18 11.80
C THR A 490 -21.22 -54.33 11.54
N ARG A 491 -20.17 -54.69 12.28
CA ARG A 491 -18.83 -54.15 12.29
C ARG A 491 -18.15 -54.42 10.94
N GLY A 492 -17.81 -53.36 10.21
CA GLY A 492 -16.95 -53.40 9.03
C GLY A 492 -16.21 -52.06 8.92
N GLN A 493 -14.88 -52.13 8.87
CA GLN A 493 -13.99 -50.98 8.66
C GLN A 493 -14.36 -50.21 7.38
N PRO A 494 -13.94 -48.93 7.31
CA PRO A 494 -13.37 -48.45 6.06
C PRO A 494 -11.99 -47.85 6.29
N GLY A 495 -11.00 -48.36 5.55
CA GLY A 495 -9.93 -47.50 5.06
C GLY A 495 -10.48 -46.57 3.99
N GLY A 496 -9.86 -45.39 3.85
CA GLY A 496 -10.04 -44.53 2.68
C GLY A 496 -10.29 -43.06 2.98
N SER A 497 -9.19 -42.29 2.91
CA SER A 497 -9.18 -40.94 2.33
C SER A 497 -9.82 -39.81 3.14
N GLY A 498 -9.16 -39.44 4.24
CA GLY A 498 -9.25 -38.08 4.76
C GLY A 498 -8.63 -37.13 3.74
N ALA A 499 -9.42 -36.21 3.21
CA ALA A 499 -8.93 -35.08 2.42
C ALA A 499 -7.89 -34.32 3.26
N ALA A 500 -6.62 -34.39 2.86
CA ALA A 500 -5.56 -33.59 3.44
C ALA A 500 -5.93 -32.12 3.25
N VAL A 501 -6.20 -31.44 4.37
CA VAL A 501 -6.50 -30.01 4.40
C VAL A 501 -5.19 -29.27 4.14
N ASP A 502 -5.11 -28.61 3.00
CA ASP A 502 -3.93 -27.85 2.57
C ASP A 502 -3.73 -26.64 3.50
N PHE A 503 -2.70 -26.71 4.36
CA PHE A 503 -2.24 -25.61 5.18
C PHE A 503 -1.09 -24.90 4.46
N PRO A 504 -1.05 -23.55 4.42
CA PRO A 504 0.09 -22.84 3.88
C PRO A 504 1.38 -23.29 4.61
N GLN A 505 2.29 -23.95 3.90
CA GLN A 505 3.54 -24.47 4.48
C GLN A 505 4.47 -23.37 4.99
N HIS A 506 4.25 -22.11 4.57
CA HIS A 506 5.11 -20.98 4.89
C HIS A 506 4.34 -19.90 5.66
N TYR A 507 5.00 -19.34 6.68
CA TYR A 507 4.48 -18.24 7.47
C TYR A 507 4.29 -16.98 6.60
N ASN A 508 3.07 -16.47 6.58
CA ASN A 508 2.81 -15.08 6.25
C ASN A 508 1.60 -14.58 7.06
N ARG A 509 1.41 -13.25 7.13
CA ARG A 509 0.36 -12.64 7.96
C ARG A 509 -1.04 -13.11 7.56
N PHE A 510 -1.26 -13.35 6.27
CA PHE A 510 -2.52 -13.83 5.73
C PHE A 510 -2.83 -15.27 6.17
N ALA A 511 -1.83 -16.17 6.16
CA ALA A 511 -1.95 -17.54 6.63
C ALA A 511 -2.29 -17.60 8.13
N LEU A 512 -1.66 -16.73 8.95
CA LEU A 512 -1.96 -16.61 10.37
C LEU A 512 -3.40 -16.13 10.63
N ASN A 513 -3.85 -15.09 9.93
CA ASN A 513 -5.21 -14.57 10.06
C ASN A 513 -6.26 -15.60 9.62
N LYS A 514 -5.98 -16.36 8.56
CA LYS A 514 -6.85 -17.44 8.07
C LYS A 514 -6.95 -18.60 9.08
N LEU A 515 -5.83 -18.99 9.70
CA LEU A 515 -5.80 -20.00 10.77
C LEU A 515 -6.59 -19.54 11.99
N ALA A 516 -6.37 -18.31 12.45
CA ALA A 516 -7.04 -17.74 13.60
C ALA A 516 -8.55 -17.59 13.39
N HIS A 517 -8.99 -17.14 12.23
CA HIS A 517 -10.42 -17.04 11.91
C HIS A 517 -11.09 -18.41 11.83
N ARG A 518 -10.40 -19.44 11.32
CA ARG A 518 -10.95 -20.80 11.21
C ARG A 518 -11.11 -21.47 12.58
N LEU A 519 -10.18 -21.23 13.50
CA LEU A 519 -10.11 -21.91 14.79
C LEU A 519 -10.53 -21.02 15.97
N GLY A 520 -11.00 -19.80 15.70
CA GLY A 520 -11.43 -18.86 16.73
C GLY A 520 -10.30 -18.32 17.61
N LEU A 521 -9.05 -18.31 17.12
CA LEU A 521 -7.89 -17.86 17.88
C LEU A 521 -7.83 -16.33 17.89
N ARG A 522 -7.40 -15.75 19.03
CA ARG A 522 -7.16 -14.31 19.14
C ARG A 522 -5.71 -13.99 18.82
N ILE A 523 -5.50 -12.94 18.04
CA ILE A 523 -4.16 -12.43 17.69
C ILE A 523 -3.98 -11.05 18.32
N GLU A 524 -2.87 -10.84 19.03
CA GLU A 524 -2.43 -9.52 19.49
C GLU A 524 -1.13 -9.14 18.78
N ASP A 525 -1.17 -8.08 17.97
CA ASP A 525 0.01 -7.60 17.27
C ASP A 525 0.59 -6.35 17.92
N ARG A 526 1.79 -6.49 18.49
CA ARG A 526 2.52 -5.38 19.09
C ARG A 526 3.75 -4.99 18.27
N THR A 527 3.97 -5.59 17.09
CA THR A 527 5.09 -5.28 16.20
C THR A 527 5.15 -3.80 15.75
N PRO A 528 4.03 -3.08 15.54
CA PRO A 528 4.09 -1.65 15.20
C PRO A 528 4.60 -0.76 16.33
N LYS A 529 4.72 -1.29 17.55
CA LYS A 529 5.25 -0.61 18.74
C LYS A 529 6.59 -1.21 19.22
N GLY A 530 7.26 -1.99 18.37
CA GLY A 530 8.52 -2.68 18.72
C GLY A 530 8.34 -3.90 19.64
N GLY A 531 7.12 -4.41 19.80
CA GLY A 531 6.80 -5.61 20.60
C GLY A 531 6.57 -6.85 19.75
N SER A 532 6.29 -7.99 20.39
CA SER A 532 6.08 -9.27 19.70
C SER A 532 4.66 -9.43 19.15
N LEU A 533 4.52 -10.32 18.17
CA LEU A 533 3.24 -10.79 17.65
C LEU A 533 2.78 -12.01 18.45
N TRP A 534 1.58 -11.96 19.03
CA TRP A 534 1.01 -13.02 19.87
C TRP A 534 -0.20 -13.69 19.22
N VAL A 535 -0.30 -15.02 19.37
CA VAL A 535 -1.50 -15.82 19.17
C VAL A 535 -1.89 -16.39 20.52
N LEU A 536 -3.02 -15.92 21.06
CA LEU A 536 -3.55 -16.30 22.37
C LEU A 536 -4.28 -17.64 22.25
N ALA A 537 -3.49 -18.71 22.26
CA ALA A 537 -3.93 -20.09 22.25
C ALA A 537 -3.08 -20.87 23.25
N ASP A 538 -3.70 -21.81 23.97
CA ASP A 538 -2.94 -22.80 24.74
C ASP A 538 -2.30 -23.83 23.80
N ASN A 539 -1.52 -24.76 24.36
CA ASN A 539 -0.91 -25.86 23.61
C ASN A 539 -1.77 -27.13 23.59
N SER A 540 -3.07 -27.03 23.90
CA SER A 540 -3.96 -28.21 23.95
C SER A 540 -4.31 -28.74 22.55
N ASN A 541 -4.28 -27.87 21.54
CA ASN A 541 -4.52 -28.24 20.15
C ASN A 541 -3.19 -28.53 19.44
N GLN A 542 -2.94 -29.82 19.19
CA GLN A 542 -1.71 -30.31 18.57
C GLN A 542 -1.48 -29.73 17.17
N GLN A 543 -2.54 -29.60 16.36
CA GLN A 543 -2.45 -29.08 15.00
C GLN A 543 -2.08 -27.59 14.96
N VAL A 544 -2.61 -26.79 15.91
CA VAL A 544 -2.24 -25.37 16.07
C VAL A 544 -0.80 -25.24 16.53
N SER A 545 -0.40 -26.07 17.48
CA SER A 545 0.95 -26.06 18.05
C SER A 545 2.00 -26.39 16.99
N GLU A 546 1.79 -27.44 16.19
CA GLU A 546 2.68 -27.83 15.10
C GLU A 546 2.77 -26.76 14.01
N THR A 547 1.63 -26.19 13.60
CA THR A 547 1.59 -25.14 12.58
C THR A 547 2.32 -23.87 13.05
N LEU A 548 2.02 -23.37 14.25
CA LEU A 548 2.65 -22.17 14.80
C LEU A 548 4.15 -22.37 15.04
N SER A 549 4.57 -23.56 15.48
CA SER A 549 5.99 -23.92 15.64
C SER A 549 6.72 -23.94 14.29
N SER A 550 6.11 -24.54 13.26
CA SER A 550 6.66 -24.53 11.89
C SER A 550 6.79 -23.12 11.30
N TRP A 551 5.94 -22.21 11.74
CA TRP A 551 5.97 -20.79 11.39
C TRP A 551 6.92 -19.95 12.26
N GLY A 552 7.63 -20.58 13.20
CA GLY A 552 8.64 -19.95 14.06
C GLY A 552 8.09 -19.20 15.27
N PHE A 553 6.85 -19.48 15.71
CA PHE A 553 6.32 -18.98 16.97
C PHE A 553 6.81 -19.84 18.15
N GLN A 554 7.08 -19.19 19.28
CA GLN A 554 7.48 -19.82 20.53
C GLN A 554 6.32 -19.81 21.53
N TYR A 555 6.08 -20.93 22.21
CA TYR A 555 5.03 -21.00 23.23
C TYR A 555 5.49 -20.45 24.57
N LYS A 556 4.65 -19.61 25.20
CA LYS A 556 4.81 -19.15 26.58
C LYS A 556 3.59 -19.56 27.41
N ALA A 557 3.83 -20.44 28.38
CA ALA A 557 2.79 -20.94 29.28
C ALA A 557 2.00 -19.79 29.94
N GLY A 558 0.67 -19.91 29.93
CA GLY A 558 -0.25 -18.92 30.50
C GLY A 558 -0.44 -17.63 29.68
N LYS A 559 0.19 -17.50 28.51
CA LYS A 559 0.00 -16.35 27.60
C LYS A 559 -0.34 -16.75 26.17
N GLY A 560 0.40 -17.70 25.59
CA GLY A 560 0.19 -18.15 24.22
C GLY A 560 1.47 -18.15 23.40
N TRP A 561 1.32 -18.17 22.08
CA TRP A 561 2.43 -18.30 21.12
C TRP A 561 2.89 -16.93 20.64
N TRP A 562 4.20 -16.68 20.57
CA TRP A 562 4.74 -15.38 20.18
C TRP A 562 5.86 -15.48 19.14
N LYS A 563 5.99 -14.43 18.33
CA LYS A 563 7.06 -14.26 17.33
C LYS A 563 7.60 -12.84 17.34
#